data_AF-A0A966W155-F1
#
_entry.id   AF-A0A966W155-F1
#
_cell.length_a   1.000
_cell.length_b   1.000
_cell.length_c   1.000
_cell.angle_alpha   90.00
_cell.angle_beta   90.00
_cell.angle_gamma   90.00
#
_symmetry.space_group_name_H-M   'P 1'
#
loop_
_entity.id
_entity.type
_entity.pdbx_description
1 polymer ?
#
loop_
_entity_poly.entity_id
_entity_poly.type
_entity_poly.pdbx_seq_one_letter_code
_entity_poly.pdbx_strand_id
1 'polypeptide(L)'
;MATSPSPLAANSSASDHSAVQAFAHRERDSTTFLQADALSLLPAQLKTLGIRKPMLITGASVRSQPSYQRVLSLLDPWQPVILTPVPSHASVQWVTQAAQVARDHGVDAFIAYGGGSCCDTAQATALLQAEGGDLTQYAIRFTPPSTLVAPTLVQPKHPVIAIPTTASGAEMTPSMGITDEHGHKFILHDVGTMSRVVLLDPMANLEVPPSVLMNTGFNALAHVLEGLYSLQRTPITDALCLHTIPLLVRSLPAVLEHPHSVTARADLMTAAHLAGRVIANARTALHHAMCHAIGSRCGVGHGEANAVMLPHVLAFNAQQVQTALDQALAVWPDRQPHDTLVSCVQTLQVRLKIARRLRDLGIAREQLKAVAHQVMGERGLYFNPRTVTDPGEILSLLELAY
;
A
#
# COMPACT_ATOMS: atom_id res chain seq x y z
N MET A 1 -2.34 -52.57 7.59
CA MET A 1 -2.73 -51.76 8.77
C MET A 1 -2.74 -50.31 8.31
N ALA A 2 -3.87 -49.82 7.77
CA ALA A 2 -4.89 -49.06 8.49
C ALA A 2 -4.37 -47.66 8.91
N THR A 3 -4.44 -46.66 8.03
CA THR A 3 -5.47 -45.58 7.92
C THR A 3 -5.18 -44.32 8.75
N SER A 4 -5.06 -43.18 8.05
CA SER A 4 -5.64 -41.90 8.46
C SER A 4 -5.97 -41.10 7.18
N PRO A 5 -7.23 -41.10 6.72
CA PRO A 5 -7.66 -40.33 5.56
C PRO A 5 -7.98 -38.87 5.92
N SER A 6 -7.80 -38.00 4.93
CA SER A 6 -8.17 -36.57 4.90
C SER A 6 -9.62 -36.33 5.36
N PRO A 7 -9.91 -35.31 6.20
CA PRO A 7 -11.25 -35.06 6.69
C PRO A 7 -12.00 -34.11 5.74
N LEU A 8 -12.21 -34.50 4.49
CA LEU A 8 -13.16 -33.87 3.58
C LEU A 8 -13.74 -34.95 2.65
N ALA A 9 -14.56 -35.83 3.21
CA ALA A 9 -15.45 -36.69 2.43
C ALA A 9 -16.90 -36.34 2.76
N ALA A 10 -17.64 -36.05 1.70
CA ALA A 10 -18.95 -35.45 1.66
C ALA A 10 -20.01 -36.24 2.45
N ASN A 11 -20.84 -35.50 3.19
CA ASN A 11 -22.17 -35.96 3.57
C ASN A 11 -23.18 -35.02 2.91
N SER A 12 -24.06 -35.62 2.10
CA SER A 12 -25.04 -34.95 1.28
C SER A 12 -26.26 -34.53 2.10
N SER A 13 -26.29 -33.26 2.51
CA SER A 13 -27.52 -32.49 2.71
C SER A 13 -27.28 -31.07 2.21
N ALA A 14 -27.49 -30.87 0.92
CA ALA A 14 -27.42 -29.56 0.29
C ALA A 14 -28.64 -28.72 0.71
N SER A 15 -28.50 -27.88 1.74
CA SER A 15 -29.41 -26.73 1.94
C SER A 15 -28.95 -25.62 2.91
N ASP A 16 -27.79 -25.67 3.58
CA ASP A 16 -27.33 -24.54 4.44
C ASP A 16 -25.85 -24.13 4.25
N HIS A 17 -24.98 -24.99 3.71
CA HIS A 17 -23.55 -24.68 3.60
C HIS A 17 -23.21 -23.58 2.58
N SER A 18 -24.09 -23.30 1.61
CA SER A 18 -23.90 -22.23 0.62
C SER A 18 -24.24 -20.83 1.14
N ALA A 19 -24.84 -20.72 2.34
CA ALA A 19 -25.24 -19.44 2.92
C ALA A 19 -24.09 -18.71 3.64
N VAL A 20 -22.99 -19.41 3.95
CA VAL A 20 -21.85 -18.83 4.68
C VAL A 20 -20.79 -18.35 3.71
N GLN A 21 -20.51 -17.05 3.70
CA GLN A 21 -19.38 -16.48 2.97
C GLN A 21 -18.07 -16.91 3.65
N ALA A 22 -17.37 -17.89 3.08
CA ALA A 22 -16.05 -18.30 3.56
C ALA A 22 -15.00 -17.21 3.24
N PHE A 23 -14.12 -16.92 4.20
CA PHE A 23 -12.99 -16.02 3.99
C PHE A 23 -11.80 -16.40 4.88
N ALA A 24 -10.61 -15.98 4.46
CA ALA A 24 -9.41 -16.02 5.29
C ALA A 24 -8.92 -14.58 5.47
N HIS A 25 -8.78 -14.14 6.72
CA HIS A 25 -8.17 -12.86 7.05
C HIS A 25 -6.81 -13.15 7.69
N ARG A 26 -5.76 -12.58 7.11
CA ARG A 26 -4.39 -12.78 7.55
C ARG A 26 -3.90 -11.51 8.21
N GLU A 27 -3.44 -11.67 9.44
CA GLU A 27 -2.73 -10.64 10.19
C GLU A 27 -1.39 -11.22 10.64
N ARG A 28 -0.39 -10.36 10.75
CA ARG A 28 0.87 -10.70 11.41
C ARG A 28 0.81 -10.18 12.83
N ASP A 29 1.51 -10.85 13.76
CA ASP A 29 1.82 -10.28 15.08
C ASP A 29 2.61 -8.97 14.90
N SER A 30 1.89 -7.86 14.82
CA SER A 30 2.39 -6.51 14.63
C SER A 30 1.88 -5.64 15.75
N THR A 31 2.78 -4.88 16.37
CA THR A 31 2.41 -3.88 17.38
C THR A 31 2.54 -2.48 16.80
N THR A 32 1.43 -1.74 16.76
CA THR A 32 1.40 -0.35 16.31
C THR A 32 1.36 0.59 17.50
N PHE A 33 2.29 1.55 17.55
CA PHE A 33 2.33 2.62 18.54
C PHE A 33 2.00 3.94 17.85
N LEU A 34 1.06 4.68 18.45
CA LEU A 34 0.82 6.08 18.14
C LEU A 34 0.95 6.88 19.43
N GLN A 35 1.88 7.81 19.44
CA GLN A 35 2.02 8.82 20.48
C GLN A 35 2.82 9.99 19.92
N ALA A 36 2.73 11.17 20.57
CA ALA A 36 3.37 12.39 20.08
C ALA A 36 4.85 12.20 19.71
N ASP A 37 5.62 11.46 20.51
CA ASP A 37 7.03 11.11 20.26
C ASP A 37 7.20 9.58 20.24
N ALA A 38 6.61 8.92 19.24
CA ALA A 38 6.71 7.47 19.06
C ALA A 38 8.13 7.01 18.73
N LEU A 39 8.98 7.88 18.16
CA LEU A 39 10.39 7.60 17.92
C LEU A 39 11.13 7.21 19.21
N SER A 40 10.79 7.81 20.35
CA SER A 40 11.39 7.48 21.66
C SER A 40 11.23 6.01 22.07
N LEU A 41 10.26 5.28 21.51
CA LEU A 41 10.04 3.86 21.80
C LEU A 41 11.02 2.95 21.06
N LEU A 42 11.69 3.45 20.01
CA LEU A 42 12.54 2.64 19.13
C LEU A 42 13.56 1.79 19.91
N PRO A 43 14.37 2.34 20.84
CA PRO A 43 15.32 1.52 21.62
C PRO A 43 14.65 0.42 22.44
N ALA A 44 13.48 0.68 23.03
CA ALA A 44 12.76 -0.32 23.82
C ALA A 44 12.22 -1.43 22.92
N GLN A 45 11.71 -1.09 21.73
CA GLN A 45 11.22 -2.10 20.77
C GLN A 45 12.36 -2.97 20.23
N LEU A 46 13.53 -2.38 19.94
CA LEU A 46 14.71 -3.17 19.55
C LEU A 46 15.13 -4.16 20.63
N LYS A 47 15.14 -3.74 21.90
CA LYS A 47 15.44 -4.63 23.04
C LYS A 47 14.42 -5.75 23.17
N THR A 48 13.12 -5.43 23.11
CA THR A 48 12.03 -6.42 23.20
C THR A 48 12.11 -7.47 22.10
N LEU A 49 12.49 -7.07 20.88
CA LEU A 49 12.67 -7.98 19.75
C LEU A 49 14.03 -8.71 19.75
N GLY A 50 14.91 -8.44 20.73
CA GLY A 50 16.23 -9.06 20.81
C GLY A 50 17.20 -8.63 19.70
N ILE A 51 16.95 -7.49 19.06
CA ILE A 51 17.70 -6.99 17.91
C ILE A 51 19.09 -6.51 18.34
N ARG A 52 20.12 -6.92 17.62
CA ARG A 52 21.53 -6.59 17.90
C ARG A 52 22.18 -5.77 16.79
N LYS A 53 21.82 -6.02 15.52
CA LYS A 53 22.45 -5.37 14.36
C LYS A 53 21.38 -4.97 13.33
N PRO A 54 20.66 -3.85 13.54
CA PRO A 54 19.68 -3.37 12.60
C PRO A 54 20.32 -2.72 11.37
N MET A 55 19.62 -2.75 10.25
CA MET A 55 19.88 -1.89 9.08
C MET A 55 18.83 -0.78 9.03
N LEU A 56 19.26 0.48 8.90
CA LEU A 56 18.38 1.63 8.72
C LEU A 56 18.23 1.95 7.23
N ILE A 57 17.01 1.79 6.72
CA ILE A 57 16.62 2.04 5.33
C ILE A 57 15.78 3.31 5.30
N THR A 58 16.28 4.34 4.62
CA THR A 58 15.65 5.67 4.61
C THR A 58 15.95 6.45 3.33
N GLY A 59 15.01 7.29 2.89
CA GLY A 59 15.10 8.10 1.68
C GLY A 59 15.78 9.46 1.91
N ALA A 60 16.19 10.11 0.81
CA ALA A 60 16.97 11.36 0.88
C ALA A 60 16.21 12.51 1.57
N SER A 61 14.90 12.64 1.33
CA SER A 61 14.07 13.66 1.95
C SER A 61 14.06 13.55 3.47
N VAL A 62 13.94 12.33 4.01
CA VAL A 62 13.94 12.09 5.46
C VAL A 62 15.30 12.38 6.08
N ARG A 63 16.40 12.01 5.40
CA ARG A 63 17.75 12.30 5.90
C ARG A 63 18.04 13.79 6.07
N SER A 64 17.35 14.64 5.32
CA SER A 64 17.47 16.10 5.45
C SER A 64 16.72 16.68 6.65
N GLN A 65 15.93 15.88 7.36
CA GLN A 65 15.07 16.33 8.44
C GLN A 65 15.74 16.16 9.83
N PRO A 66 15.41 17.01 10.83
CA PRO A 66 15.93 16.89 12.20
C PRO A 66 15.62 15.55 12.86
N SER A 67 14.44 15.00 12.62
CA SER A 67 14.02 13.69 13.13
C SER A 67 14.95 12.52 12.70
N TYR A 68 15.65 12.62 11.55
CA TYR A 68 16.66 11.64 11.18
C TYR A 68 17.85 11.62 12.13
N GLN A 69 18.35 12.78 12.56
CA GLN A 69 19.43 12.85 13.55
C GLN A 69 18.99 12.29 14.90
N ARG A 70 17.73 12.52 15.28
CA ARG A 70 17.12 11.90 16.46
C ARG A 70 17.12 10.37 16.35
N VAL A 71 16.70 9.81 15.22
CA VAL A 71 16.75 8.36 14.97
C VAL A 71 18.18 7.81 15.06
N LEU A 72 19.17 8.50 14.48
CA LEU A 72 20.57 8.08 14.59
C LEU A 72 21.05 8.06 16.04
N SER A 73 20.72 9.09 16.83
CA SER A 73 21.08 9.15 18.25
C SER A 73 20.42 8.03 19.06
N LEU A 74 19.16 7.70 18.77
CA LEU A 74 18.45 6.59 19.42
C LEU A 74 19.04 5.22 19.06
N LEU A 75 19.61 5.10 17.86
CA LEU A 75 20.21 3.87 17.34
C LEU A 75 21.71 3.73 17.62
N ASP A 76 22.37 4.74 18.18
CA ASP A 76 23.82 4.73 18.44
C ASP A 76 24.30 3.46 19.20
N PRO A 77 23.60 2.95 20.23
CA PRO A 77 24.01 1.71 20.90
C PRO A 77 24.04 0.46 20.02
N TRP A 78 23.33 0.47 18.88
CA TRP A 78 23.25 -0.65 17.94
C TRP A 78 24.17 -0.49 16.73
N GLN A 79 24.76 0.69 16.52
CA GLN A 79 25.64 0.99 15.38
C GLN A 79 25.03 0.47 14.06
N PRO A 80 23.86 1.00 13.64
CA PRO A 80 23.07 0.44 12.55
C PRO A 80 23.86 0.45 11.23
N VAL A 81 23.62 -0.55 10.39
CA VAL A 81 24.09 -0.52 9.01
C VAL A 81 23.27 0.51 8.23
N ILE A 82 23.93 1.46 7.58
CA ILE A 82 23.28 2.53 6.82
C ILE A 82 23.84 2.50 5.40
N LEU A 83 22.95 2.45 4.41
CA LEU A 83 23.31 2.50 2.99
C LEU A 83 23.12 3.91 2.41
N THR A 84 23.28 4.05 1.09
CA THR A 84 22.83 5.24 0.36
C THR A 84 21.33 5.44 0.53
N PRO A 85 20.81 6.67 0.35
CA PRO A 85 19.37 6.91 0.45
C PRO A 85 18.58 6.09 -0.58
N VAL A 86 17.42 5.59 -0.18
CA VAL A 86 16.49 4.90 -1.09
C VAL A 86 15.97 5.89 -2.13
N PRO A 87 16.06 5.60 -3.44
CA PRO A 87 15.44 6.43 -4.48
C PRO A 87 13.91 6.33 -4.45
N SER A 88 13.19 7.23 -5.12
CA SER A 88 11.70 7.24 -5.12
C SER A 88 11.06 5.92 -5.60
N HIS A 89 11.81 5.11 -6.35
CA HIS A 89 11.50 3.72 -6.68
C HIS A 89 12.78 2.90 -6.54
N ALA A 90 12.86 2.06 -5.51
CA ALA A 90 14.01 1.19 -5.33
C ALA A 90 14.11 0.18 -6.47
N SER A 91 15.34 0.02 -6.96
CA SER A 91 15.61 -0.92 -8.04
C SER A 91 15.89 -2.32 -7.51
N VAL A 92 15.74 -3.33 -8.38
CA VAL A 92 16.20 -4.70 -8.10
C VAL A 92 17.67 -4.68 -7.67
N GLN A 93 18.52 -3.89 -8.33
CA GLN A 93 19.92 -3.75 -7.98
C GLN A 93 20.13 -3.18 -6.57
N TRP A 94 19.37 -2.17 -6.16
CA TRP A 94 19.47 -1.57 -4.83
C TRP A 94 19.14 -2.61 -3.75
N VAL A 95 18.04 -3.35 -3.92
CA VAL A 95 17.63 -4.40 -2.97
C VAL A 95 18.65 -5.53 -2.91
N THR A 96 19.18 -5.96 -4.06
CA THR A 96 20.23 -6.99 -4.12
C THR A 96 21.49 -6.57 -3.37
N GLN A 97 21.94 -5.33 -3.56
CA GLN A 97 23.08 -4.78 -2.82
C GLN A 97 22.78 -4.72 -1.32
N ALA A 98 21.60 -4.24 -0.93
CA ALA A 98 21.22 -4.13 0.47
C ALA A 98 21.15 -5.50 1.15
N ALA A 99 20.59 -6.52 0.48
CA ALA A 99 20.52 -7.87 1.01
C ALA A 99 21.91 -8.50 1.15
N GLN A 100 22.83 -8.21 0.22
CA GLN A 100 24.22 -8.64 0.34
C GLN A 100 24.92 -8.01 1.54
N VAL A 101 24.84 -6.68 1.67
CA VAL A 101 25.43 -5.96 2.81
C VAL A 101 24.82 -6.43 4.13
N ALA A 102 23.50 -6.71 4.15
CA ALA A 102 22.81 -7.25 5.31
C ALA A 102 23.38 -8.61 5.73
N ARG A 103 23.66 -9.51 4.79
CA ARG A 103 24.33 -10.80 5.06
C ARG A 103 25.75 -10.59 5.58
N ASP A 104 26.54 -9.75 4.92
CA ASP A 104 27.96 -9.54 5.24
C ASP A 104 28.16 -8.94 6.64
N HIS A 105 27.21 -8.13 7.10
CA HIS A 105 27.27 -7.47 8.42
C HIS A 105 26.47 -8.19 9.50
N GLY A 106 25.85 -9.35 9.19
CA GLY A 106 25.03 -10.09 10.14
C GLY A 106 23.80 -9.30 10.62
N VAL A 107 23.16 -8.56 9.72
CA VAL A 107 21.97 -7.76 10.04
C VAL A 107 20.82 -8.67 10.47
N ASP A 108 20.18 -8.36 11.60
CA ASP A 108 19.11 -9.18 12.19
C ASP A 108 17.75 -8.48 12.24
N ALA A 109 17.66 -7.25 11.73
CA ALA A 109 16.41 -6.49 11.58
C ALA A 109 16.53 -5.34 10.56
N PHE A 110 15.41 -4.90 10.03
CA PHE A 110 15.34 -3.75 9.13
C PHE A 110 14.45 -2.66 9.70
N ILE A 111 14.96 -1.44 9.75
CA ILE A 111 14.21 -0.24 10.17
C ILE A 111 13.90 0.57 8.93
N ALA A 112 12.64 0.58 8.50
CA ALA A 112 12.15 1.40 7.40
C ALA A 112 11.71 2.76 7.93
N TYR A 113 12.51 3.80 7.70
CA TYR A 113 12.15 5.17 8.06
C TYR A 113 11.92 6.04 6.83
N GLY A 114 10.64 6.24 6.49
CA GLY A 114 10.23 7.06 5.36
C GLY A 114 8.87 6.67 4.80
N GLY A 115 8.63 6.99 3.53
CA GLY A 115 7.38 6.64 2.85
C GLY A 115 7.35 5.19 2.34
N GLY A 116 6.33 4.88 1.53
CA GLY A 116 6.11 3.53 1.00
C GLY A 116 7.34 2.90 0.34
N SER A 117 8.13 3.67 -0.42
CA SER A 117 9.36 3.14 -1.04
C SER A 117 10.37 2.61 -0.02
N CYS A 118 10.53 3.25 1.15
CA CYS A 118 11.42 2.75 2.21
C CYS A 118 10.88 1.46 2.83
N CYS A 119 9.55 1.36 3.01
CA CYS A 119 8.89 0.15 3.52
C CYS A 119 9.08 -1.01 2.54
N ASP A 120 8.66 -0.86 1.28
CA ASP A 120 8.79 -1.87 0.24
C ASP A 120 10.25 -2.35 0.09
N THR A 121 11.20 -1.42 0.17
CA THR A 121 12.63 -1.74 0.08
C THR A 121 13.12 -2.55 1.28
N ALA A 122 12.73 -2.18 2.50
CA ALA A 122 13.11 -2.94 3.70
C ALA A 122 12.51 -4.33 3.70
N GLN A 123 11.24 -4.45 3.31
CA GLN A 123 10.56 -5.73 3.20
C GLN A 123 11.20 -6.61 2.11
N ALA A 124 11.54 -6.04 0.95
CA ALA A 124 12.18 -6.77 -0.14
C ALA A 124 13.62 -7.19 0.21
N THR A 125 14.33 -6.34 0.96
CA THR A 125 15.66 -6.65 1.48
C THR A 125 15.57 -7.80 2.49
N ALA A 126 14.59 -7.78 3.40
CA ALA A 126 14.34 -8.88 4.34
C ALA A 126 13.98 -10.20 3.63
N LEU A 127 13.16 -10.13 2.58
CA LEU A 127 12.84 -11.28 1.73
C LEU A 127 14.11 -11.87 1.12
N LEU A 128 14.89 -11.05 0.42
CA LEU A 128 16.05 -11.50 -0.33
C LEU A 128 17.23 -11.90 0.55
N GLN A 129 17.36 -11.29 1.73
CA GLN A 129 18.34 -11.70 2.73
C GLN A 129 18.10 -13.15 3.16
N ALA A 130 16.84 -13.52 3.41
CA ALA A 130 16.45 -14.83 3.90
C ALA A 130 16.41 -15.90 2.80
N GLU A 131 15.83 -15.58 1.64
CA GLU A 131 15.62 -16.56 0.57
C GLU A 131 16.84 -16.71 -0.36
N GLY A 132 17.67 -15.68 -0.46
CA GLY A 132 18.82 -15.65 -1.37
C GLY A 132 18.45 -15.57 -2.85
N GLY A 133 19.39 -15.88 -3.75
CA GLY A 133 19.13 -15.94 -5.20
C GLY A 133 18.78 -14.61 -5.86
N ASP A 134 17.96 -14.68 -6.91
CA ASP A 134 17.50 -13.53 -7.70
C ASP A 134 16.14 -13.04 -7.20
N LEU A 135 16.02 -11.75 -6.88
CA LEU A 135 14.78 -11.13 -6.42
C LEU A 135 13.61 -11.32 -7.40
N THR A 136 13.88 -11.28 -8.71
CA THR A 136 12.84 -11.31 -9.75
C THR A 136 12.14 -12.67 -9.83
N GLN A 137 12.77 -13.74 -9.34
CA GLN A 137 12.18 -15.07 -9.27
C GLN A 137 11.02 -15.14 -8.26
N TYR A 138 10.98 -14.21 -7.31
CA TYR A 138 9.96 -14.12 -6.26
C TYR A 138 8.75 -13.25 -6.66
N ALA A 139 8.73 -12.72 -7.88
CA ALA A 139 7.63 -11.89 -8.38
C ALA A 139 6.35 -12.70 -8.61
N ILE A 140 5.22 -12.11 -8.23
CA ILE A 140 3.90 -12.59 -8.62
C ILE A 140 3.76 -12.41 -10.14
N ARG A 141 3.34 -13.47 -10.81
CA ARG A 141 3.07 -13.47 -12.26
C ARG A 141 1.57 -13.58 -12.50
N PHE A 142 1.05 -12.65 -13.29
CA PHE A 142 -0.32 -12.69 -13.77
C PHE A 142 -0.32 -12.99 -15.26
N THR A 143 -1.03 -14.04 -15.66
CA THR A 143 -1.35 -14.33 -17.06
C THR A 143 -2.84 -14.07 -17.25
N PRO A 144 -3.21 -13.06 -18.05
CA PRO A 144 -4.61 -12.75 -18.32
C PRO A 144 -5.36 -13.95 -18.93
N PRO A 145 -6.67 -14.09 -18.69
CA PRO A 145 -7.51 -13.19 -17.88
C PRO A 145 -7.55 -13.54 -16.39
N SER A 146 -7.06 -14.72 -15.97
CA SER A 146 -7.42 -15.27 -14.66
C SER A 146 -6.35 -16.11 -13.95
N THR A 147 -5.12 -16.20 -14.48
CA THR A 147 -4.09 -17.04 -13.86
C THR A 147 -3.12 -16.18 -13.05
N LEU A 148 -3.06 -16.42 -11.73
CA LEU A 148 -2.15 -15.75 -10.82
C LEU A 148 -1.23 -16.78 -10.15
N VAL A 149 0.08 -16.61 -10.31
CA VAL A 149 1.11 -17.49 -9.71
C VAL A 149 1.96 -16.67 -8.75
N ALA A 150 2.03 -17.10 -7.49
CA ALA A 150 2.89 -16.53 -6.47
C ALA A 150 3.89 -17.60 -5.99
N PRO A 151 5.20 -17.31 -5.96
CA PRO A 151 6.20 -18.25 -5.45
C PRO A 151 5.98 -18.60 -3.98
N THR A 152 6.30 -19.85 -3.60
CA THR A 152 6.30 -20.28 -2.20
C THR A 152 7.59 -19.83 -1.53
N LEU A 153 7.46 -19.04 -0.46
CA LEU A 153 8.56 -18.52 0.34
C LEU A 153 8.53 -19.23 1.70
N VAL A 154 9.64 -19.88 2.06
CA VAL A 154 9.67 -20.80 3.21
C VAL A 154 10.64 -20.38 4.30
N GLN A 155 11.61 -19.51 3.98
CA GLN A 155 12.62 -19.11 4.95
C GLN A 155 12.04 -18.09 5.94
N PRO A 156 12.37 -18.20 7.23
CA PRO A 156 11.97 -17.20 8.21
C PRO A 156 12.60 -15.85 7.86
N LYS A 157 11.81 -14.79 7.95
CA LYS A 157 12.24 -13.44 7.64
C LYS A 157 12.60 -12.68 8.91
N HIS A 158 13.68 -11.90 8.86
CA HIS A 158 14.02 -10.97 9.93
C HIS A 158 12.93 -9.90 10.11
N PRO A 159 12.73 -9.38 11.34
CA PRO A 159 11.71 -8.39 11.64
C PRO A 159 11.94 -7.08 10.89
N VAL A 160 10.85 -6.49 10.41
CA VAL A 160 10.80 -5.12 9.89
C VAL A 160 10.15 -4.22 10.93
N ILE A 161 10.76 -3.07 11.22
CA ILE A 161 10.21 -1.99 12.04
C ILE A 161 9.95 -0.82 11.11
N ALA A 162 8.72 -0.33 11.05
CA ALA A 162 8.35 0.78 10.19
C ALA A 162 8.10 2.06 10.99
N ILE A 163 8.61 3.17 10.44
CA ILE A 163 8.39 4.53 10.92
C ILE A 163 7.87 5.31 9.70
N PRO A 164 6.57 5.20 9.39
CA PRO A 164 6.03 5.77 8.17
C PRO A 164 5.99 7.30 8.25
N THR A 165 6.50 7.97 7.21
CA THR A 165 6.42 9.44 7.08
C THR A 165 5.35 9.89 6.08
N THR A 166 4.77 8.96 5.32
CA THR A 166 3.70 9.25 4.36
C THR A 166 2.44 8.45 4.69
N ALA A 167 1.29 8.96 4.26
CA ALA A 167 0.00 8.31 4.44
C ALA A 167 -0.24 7.17 3.42
N SER A 168 0.78 6.33 3.16
CA SER A 168 0.71 5.26 2.15
C SER A 168 0.15 3.93 2.67
N GLY A 169 0.22 3.63 3.96
CA GLY A 169 -0.22 2.35 4.53
C GLY A 169 0.67 1.14 4.18
N ALA A 170 1.75 1.34 3.43
CA ALA A 170 2.71 0.30 2.99
C ALA A 170 3.28 -0.52 4.15
N GLU A 171 3.43 0.09 5.33
CA GLU A 171 3.95 -0.56 6.53
C GLU A 171 3.10 -1.75 7.00
N MET A 172 1.83 -1.80 6.60
CA MET A 172 0.89 -2.88 6.91
C MET A 172 0.70 -3.89 5.79
N THR A 173 1.30 -3.67 4.62
CA THR A 173 1.07 -4.55 3.48
C THR A 173 2.14 -5.63 3.39
N PRO A 174 1.78 -6.85 2.94
CA PRO A 174 2.74 -7.88 2.58
C PRO A 174 3.23 -7.73 1.13
N SER A 175 2.78 -6.71 0.39
CA SER A 175 3.08 -6.53 -1.04
C SER A 175 4.13 -5.45 -1.22
N MET A 176 5.10 -5.68 -2.11
CA MET A 176 6.26 -4.81 -2.28
C MET A 176 6.47 -4.55 -3.75
N GLY A 177 6.53 -3.27 -4.15
CA GLY A 177 6.77 -2.88 -5.54
C GLY A 177 8.25 -2.52 -5.77
N ILE A 178 8.94 -3.32 -6.59
CA ILE A 178 10.35 -3.08 -6.97
C ILE A 178 10.43 -2.93 -8.49
N THR A 179 11.29 -2.05 -8.99
CA THR A 179 11.43 -1.80 -10.43
C THR A 179 12.81 -2.27 -10.92
N ASP A 180 12.94 -2.81 -12.13
CA ASP A 180 14.26 -3.03 -12.73
C ASP A 180 14.82 -1.77 -13.41
N GLU A 181 16.04 -1.85 -13.92
CA GLU A 181 16.72 -0.82 -14.70
C GLU A 181 16.00 -0.47 -16.03
N HIS A 182 15.09 -1.32 -16.48
CA HIS A 182 14.30 -1.13 -17.70
C HIS A 182 12.92 -0.52 -17.42
N GLY A 183 12.60 -0.24 -16.14
CA GLY A 183 11.31 0.33 -15.73
C GLY A 183 10.20 -0.71 -15.55
N HIS A 184 10.51 -2.02 -15.60
CA HIS A 184 9.53 -3.05 -15.32
C HIS A 184 9.29 -3.18 -13.82
N LYS A 185 8.02 -3.07 -13.42
CA LYS A 185 7.60 -3.19 -12.03
C LYS A 185 7.30 -4.65 -11.68
N PHE A 186 8.01 -5.17 -10.69
CA PHE A 186 7.76 -6.46 -10.05
C PHE A 186 6.97 -6.24 -8.77
N ILE A 187 5.95 -7.07 -8.56
CA ILE A 187 5.23 -7.13 -7.29
C ILE A 187 5.61 -8.42 -6.58
N LEU A 188 6.23 -8.26 -5.41
CA LEU A 188 6.59 -9.34 -4.52
C LEU A 188 5.53 -9.44 -3.42
N HIS A 189 5.40 -10.61 -2.79
CA HIS A 189 4.44 -10.79 -1.70
C HIS A 189 4.93 -11.79 -0.66
N ASP A 190 5.06 -11.35 0.59
CA ASP A 190 5.32 -12.24 1.72
C ASP A 190 4.70 -11.67 3.02
N VAL A 191 3.88 -12.46 3.70
CA VAL A 191 3.37 -12.08 5.03
C VAL A 191 4.50 -12.04 6.07
N GLY A 192 5.56 -12.80 5.83
CA GLY A 192 6.80 -12.82 6.60
C GLY A 192 7.59 -11.52 6.53
N THR A 193 7.26 -10.56 5.67
CA THR A 193 7.96 -9.26 5.63
C THR A 193 7.15 -8.10 6.20
N MET A 194 5.86 -8.28 6.52
CA MET A 194 5.04 -7.23 7.16
C MET A 194 5.68 -6.70 8.44
N SER A 195 5.48 -5.43 8.77
CA SER A 195 6.12 -4.84 9.96
C SER A 195 5.74 -5.59 11.24
N ARG A 196 6.72 -5.83 12.11
CA ARG A 196 6.51 -6.35 13.48
C ARG A 196 6.20 -5.23 14.46
N VAL A 197 6.73 -4.03 14.18
CA VAL A 197 6.49 -2.82 14.95
C VAL A 197 6.25 -1.67 13.98
N VAL A 198 5.23 -0.87 14.25
CA VAL A 198 4.95 0.38 13.53
C VAL A 198 4.95 1.54 14.52
N LEU A 199 5.75 2.57 14.25
CA LEU A 199 5.84 3.79 15.08
C LEU A 199 5.23 4.97 14.31
N LEU A 200 3.97 5.29 14.60
CA LEU A 200 3.28 6.45 14.07
C LEU A 200 3.64 7.68 14.93
N ASP A 201 4.63 8.45 14.49
CA ASP A 201 5.10 9.66 15.17
C ASP A 201 4.55 10.93 14.47
N PRO A 202 3.47 11.54 14.99
CA PRO A 202 2.88 12.73 14.39
C PRO A 202 3.75 13.98 14.57
N MET A 203 4.66 14.04 15.55
CA MET A 203 5.59 15.18 15.72
C MET A 203 6.65 15.17 14.63
N ALA A 204 7.29 14.02 14.38
CA ALA A 204 8.21 13.84 13.26
C ALA A 204 7.49 14.06 11.92
N ASN A 205 6.21 13.66 11.82
CA ASN A 205 5.42 13.86 10.61
C ASN A 205 5.17 15.34 10.27
N LEU A 206 5.27 16.28 11.24
CA LEU A 206 5.15 17.72 10.97
C LEU A 206 6.19 18.23 9.95
N GLU A 207 7.33 17.55 9.85
CA GLU A 207 8.41 17.88 8.92
C GLU A 207 8.09 17.46 7.47
N VAL A 208 7.01 16.70 7.26
CA VAL A 208 6.55 16.26 5.94
C VAL A 208 5.61 17.31 5.36
N PRO A 209 5.85 17.80 4.12
CA PRO A 209 4.99 18.78 3.49
C PRO A 209 3.55 18.28 3.36
N PRO A 210 2.53 19.10 3.70
CA PRO A 210 1.13 18.71 3.55
C PRO A 210 0.77 18.25 2.14
N SER A 211 1.37 18.82 1.09
CA SER A 211 1.15 18.42 -0.30
C SER A 211 1.51 16.95 -0.57
N VAL A 212 2.56 16.43 0.07
CA VAL A 212 2.94 15.01 -0.02
C VAL A 212 1.87 14.14 0.65
N LEU A 213 1.30 14.61 1.75
CA LEU A 213 0.24 13.90 2.48
C LEU A 213 -1.10 13.95 1.77
N MET A 214 -1.39 14.99 0.98
CA MET A 214 -2.63 15.04 0.19
C MET A 214 -2.64 13.93 -0.86
N ASN A 215 -1.55 13.80 -1.63
CA ASN A 215 -1.44 12.74 -2.63
C ASN A 215 -1.36 11.35 -2.00
N THR A 216 -0.59 11.18 -0.93
CA THR A 216 -0.45 9.85 -0.31
C THR A 216 -1.68 9.44 0.49
N GLY A 217 -2.34 10.37 1.19
CA GLY A 217 -3.58 10.09 1.91
C GLY A 217 -4.80 9.95 0.98
N PHE A 218 -4.82 10.62 -0.18
CA PHE A 218 -5.84 10.34 -1.19
C PHE A 218 -5.67 8.94 -1.80
N ASN A 219 -4.43 8.45 -1.93
CA ASN A 219 -4.19 7.04 -2.24
C ASN A 219 -4.73 6.11 -1.13
N ALA A 220 -4.59 6.47 0.15
CA ALA A 220 -5.24 5.71 1.23
C ALA A 220 -6.78 5.69 1.12
N LEU A 221 -7.40 6.76 0.59
CA LEU A 221 -8.83 6.77 0.28
C LEU A 221 -9.15 5.80 -0.86
N ALA A 222 -8.30 5.76 -1.88
CA ALA A 222 -8.43 4.77 -2.95
C ALA A 222 -8.34 3.33 -2.42
N HIS A 223 -7.44 3.04 -1.48
CA HIS A 223 -7.33 1.72 -0.85
C HIS A 223 -8.64 1.24 -0.22
N VAL A 224 -9.33 2.10 0.53
CA VAL A 224 -10.55 1.71 1.24
C VAL A 224 -11.76 1.63 0.31
N LEU A 225 -11.84 2.50 -0.71
CA LEU A 225 -12.91 2.43 -1.70
C LEU A 225 -12.73 1.23 -2.65
N GLU A 226 -11.49 0.92 -3.02
CA GLU A 226 -11.16 -0.27 -3.79
C GLU A 226 -11.37 -1.55 -2.98
N GLY A 227 -11.05 -1.53 -1.69
CA GLY A 227 -11.31 -2.65 -0.78
C GLY A 227 -12.79 -3.06 -0.75
N LEU A 228 -13.73 -2.12 -0.94
CA LEU A 228 -15.17 -2.40 -0.96
C LEU A 228 -15.66 -3.07 -2.26
N TYR A 229 -14.90 -2.94 -3.35
CA TYR A 229 -15.28 -3.54 -4.63
C TYR A 229 -14.39 -4.72 -5.04
N SER A 230 -13.28 -4.96 -4.35
CA SER A 230 -12.42 -6.11 -4.62
C SER A 230 -13.13 -7.45 -4.44
N LEU A 231 -12.82 -8.40 -5.32
CA LEU A 231 -13.25 -9.80 -5.20
C LEU A 231 -12.63 -10.55 -4.00
N GLN A 232 -11.65 -9.95 -3.31
CA GLN A 232 -11.03 -10.50 -2.08
C GLN A 232 -11.54 -9.82 -0.80
N ARG A 233 -12.55 -8.95 -0.89
CA ARG A 233 -13.13 -8.32 0.28
C ARG A 233 -13.79 -9.34 1.22
N THR A 234 -13.78 -9.03 2.50
CA THR A 234 -14.38 -9.82 3.58
C THR A 234 -15.19 -8.90 4.50
N PRO A 235 -16.09 -9.42 5.35
CA PRO A 235 -16.79 -8.59 6.34
C PRO A 235 -15.84 -7.78 7.25
N ILE A 236 -14.63 -8.30 7.52
CA ILE A 236 -13.60 -7.59 8.29
C ILE A 236 -13.04 -6.41 7.50
N THR A 237 -12.69 -6.61 6.23
CA THR A 237 -12.18 -5.50 5.40
C THR A 237 -13.27 -4.48 5.11
N ASP A 238 -14.53 -4.91 4.90
CA ASP A 238 -15.67 -4.02 4.71
C ASP A 238 -15.87 -3.12 5.95
N ALA A 239 -15.81 -3.68 7.16
CA ALA A 239 -15.86 -2.92 8.41
C ALA A 239 -14.71 -1.91 8.53
N LEU A 240 -13.48 -2.31 8.19
CA LEU A 240 -12.32 -1.42 8.17
C LEU A 240 -12.49 -0.28 7.15
N CYS A 241 -12.97 -0.59 5.94
CA CYS A 241 -13.22 0.41 4.90
C CYS A 241 -14.23 1.45 5.37
N LEU A 242 -15.41 1.00 5.83
CA LEU A 242 -16.51 1.88 6.24
C LEU A 242 -16.15 2.74 7.46
N HIS A 243 -15.31 2.22 8.37
CA HIS A 243 -14.78 3.03 9.47
C HIS A 243 -13.74 4.05 9.02
N THR A 244 -12.89 3.69 8.05
CA THR A 244 -11.72 4.50 7.66
C THR A 244 -12.08 5.63 6.69
N ILE A 245 -13.10 5.45 5.83
CA ILE A 245 -13.58 6.49 4.91
C ILE A 245 -13.85 7.83 5.61
N PRO A 246 -14.69 7.92 6.65
CA PRO A 246 -14.96 9.20 7.31
C PRO A 246 -13.72 9.79 7.99
N LEU A 247 -12.79 8.96 8.49
CA LEU A 247 -11.53 9.43 9.07
C LEU A 247 -10.64 10.10 8.02
N LEU A 248 -10.49 9.48 6.84
CA LEU A 248 -9.72 10.06 5.74
C LEU A 248 -10.34 11.36 5.21
N VAL A 249 -11.66 11.36 4.99
CA VAL A 249 -12.38 12.52 4.44
C VAL A 249 -12.29 13.75 5.37
N ARG A 250 -12.20 13.53 6.69
CA ARG A 250 -12.02 14.60 7.69
C ARG A 250 -10.56 15.01 7.87
N SER A 251 -9.66 14.04 8.00
CA SER A 251 -8.24 14.30 8.34
C SER A 251 -7.46 14.93 7.19
N LEU A 252 -7.76 14.59 5.94
CA LEU A 252 -7.08 15.14 4.76
C LEU A 252 -7.20 16.68 4.71
N PRO A 253 -8.41 17.29 4.72
CA PRO A 253 -8.51 18.73 4.81
C PRO A 253 -7.94 19.32 6.09
N ALA A 254 -8.08 18.65 7.24
CA ALA A 254 -7.57 19.14 8.51
C ALA A 254 -6.04 19.32 8.50
N VAL A 255 -5.30 18.40 7.87
CA VAL A 255 -3.84 18.53 7.68
C VAL A 255 -3.49 19.69 6.75
N LEU A 256 -4.30 19.95 5.74
CA LEU A 256 -4.07 21.06 4.81
C LEU A 256 -4.33 22.43 5.47
N GLU A 257 -5.42 22.52 6.25
CA GLU A 257 -5.87 23.73 6.94
C GLU A 257 -5.04 24.03 8.20
N HIS A 258 -4.56 22.99 8.88
CA HIS A 258 -3.76 23.07 10.10
C HIS A 258 -2.48 22.23 10.00
N PRO A 259 -1.50 22.65 9.17
CA PRO A 259 -0.32 21.83 8.84
C PRO A 259 0.59 21.52 10.03
N HIS A 260 0.50 22.31 11.10
CA HIS A 260 1.26 22.11 12.34
C HIS A 260 0.48 21.38 13.45
N SER A 261 -0.73 20.90 13.16
CA SER A 261 -1.56 20.17 14.13
C SER A 261 -1.11 18.73 14.28
N VAL A 262 -0.54 18.40 15.44
CA VAL A 262 -0.14 17.04 15.81
C VAL A 262 -1.34 16.08 15.75
N THR A 263 -2.51 16.53 16.20
CA THR A 263 -3.74 15.73 16.13
C THR A 263 -4.16 15.44 14.70
N ALA A 264 -4.12 16.44 13.80
CA ALA A 264 -4.47 16.22 12.39
C ALA A 264 -3.49 15.24 11.72
N ARG A 265 -2.19 15.32 12.04
CA ARG A 265 -1.19 14.34 11.58
C ARG A 265 -1.49 12.94 12.14
N ALA A 266 -1.78 12.84 13.43
CA ALA A 266 -2.10 11.57 14.08
C ALA A 266 -3.33 10.88 13.47
N ASP A 267 -4.39 11.64 13.23
CA ASP A 267 -5.63 11.13 12.64
C ASP A 267 -5.40 10.63 11.21
N LEU A 268 -4.68 11.41 10.38
CA LEU A 268 -4.38 11.00 9.01
C LEU A 268 -3.48 9.76 8.96
N MET A 269 -2.44 9.70 9.80
CA MET A 269 -1.54 8.54 9.86
C MET A 269 -2.27 7.29 10.35
N THR A 270 -3.18 7.43 11.33
CA THR A 270 -4.05 6.33 11.79
C THR A 270 -4.95 5.84 10.66
N ALA A 271 -5.60 6.76 9.94
CA ALA A 271 -6.49 6.41 8.85
C ALA A 271 -5.74 5.71 7.69
N ALA A 272 -4.54 6.20 7.35
CA ALA A 272 -3.68 5.56 6.36
C ALA A 272 -3.21 4.16 6.78
N HIS A 273 -2.89 3.98 8.06
CA HIS A 273 -2.53 2.68 8.63
C HIS A 273 -3.67 1.66 8.50
N LEU A 274 -4.91 2.08 8.81
CA LEU A 274 -6.11 1.24 8.64
C LEU A 274 -6.36 0.92 7.16
N ALA A 275 -6.17 1.89 6.26
CA ALA A 275 -6.24 1.66 4.82
C ALA A 275 -5.22 0.63 4.33
N GLY A 276 -4.00 0.63 4.89
CA GLY A 276 -2.99 -0.42 4.64
C GLY A 276 -3.47 -1.82 5.06
N ARG A 277 -4.14 -1.94 6.21
CA ARG A 277 -4.74 -3.21 6.68
C ARG A 277 -5.84 -3.73 5.77
N VAL A 278 -6.61 -2.83 5.14
CA VAL A 278 -7.60 -3.21 4.13
C VAL A 278 -6.91 -3.93 2.96
N ILE A 279 -5.95 -3.28 2.31
CA ILE A 279 -5.33 -3.83 1.09
C ILE A 279 -4.38 -5.01 1.36
N ALA A 280 -3.92 -5.18 2.60
CA ALA A 280 -3.21 -6.39 3.02
C ALA A 280 -4.04 -7.67 2.77
N ASN A 281 -5.37 -7.56 2.90
CA ASN A 281 -6.30 -8.67 2.75
C ASN A 281 -7.18 -8.55 1.50
N ALA A 282 -7.84 -7.41 1.30
CA ALA A 282 -8.72 -7.17 0.16
C ALA A 282 -7.94 -7.01 -1.16
N ARG A 283 -6.60 -6.93 -1.13
CA ARG A 283 -5.77 -6.65 -2.32
C ARG A 283 -6.13 -5.32 -2.97
N THR A 284 -5.53 -5.04 -4.11
CA THR A 284 -5.88 -3.92 -4.99
C THR A 284 -6.37 -4.48 -6.33
N ALA A 285 -7.19 -3.71 -7.02
CA ALA A 285 -7.93 -4.14 -8.21
C ALA A 285 -7.64 -3.22 -9.40
N LEU A 286 -8.63 -2.94 -10.27
CA LEU A 286 -8.41 -2.22 -11.52
C LEU A 286 -7.85 -0.81 -11.31
N HIS A 287 -8.20 -0.13 -10.22
CA HIS A 287 -7.74 1.24 -9.99
C HIS A 287 -6.22 1.30 -9.86
N HIS A 288 -5.65 0.47 -8.98
CA HIS A 288 -4.20 0.43 -8.84
C HIS A 288 -3.50 -0.16 -10.06
N ALA A 289 -4.10 -1.11 -10.77
CA ALA A 289 -3.57 -1.62 -12.04
C ALA A 289 -3.38 -0.48 -13.06
N MET A 290 -4.39 0.38 -13.23
CA MET A 290 -4.28 1.57 -14.07
C MET A 290 -3.20 2.54 -13.56
N CYS A 291 -3.17 2.82 -12.26
CA CYS A 291 -2.20 3.75 -11.68
C CYS A 291 -0.75 3.25 -11.79
N HIS A 292 -0.52 1.94 -11.73
CA HIS A 292 0.81 1.35 -11.96
C HIS A 292 1.28 1.52 -13.40
N ALA A 293 0.41 1.22 -14.37
CA ALA A 293 0.71 1.40 -15.78
C ALA A 293 0.96 2.87 -16.14
N ILE A 294 0.15 3.78 -15.59
CA ILE A 294 0.33 5.23 -15.75
C ILE A 294 1.68 5.68 -15.18
N GLY A 295 1.98 5.32 -13.92
CA GLY A 295 3.23 5.73 -13.27
C GLY A 295 4.47 5.23 -14.00
N SER A 296 4.49 3.94 -14.39
CA SER A 296 5.65 3.34 -15.08
C SER A 296 5.85 3.84 -16.51
N ARG A 297 4.78 4.09 -17.28
CA ARG A 297 4.92 4.57 -18.68
C ARG A 297 5.07 6.07 -18.82
N CYS A 298 4.49 6.84 -17.90
CA CYS A 298 4.43 8.29 -18.04
C CYS A 298 5.35 9.02 -17.06
N GLY A 299 5.98 8.31 -16.11
CA GLY A 299 6.90 8.91 -15.14
C GLY A 299 6.22 9.82 -14.12
N VAL A 300 4.91 9.63 -13.88
CA VAL A 300 4.13 10.42 -12.91
C VAL A 300 4.12 9.75 -11.54
N GLY A 301 3.97 10.54 -10.48
CA GLY A 301 3.93 10.04 -9.12
C GLY A 301 2.72 9.12 -8.88
N HIS A 302 2.92 8.03 -8.12
CA HIS A 302 1.84 7.07 -7.83
C HIS A 302 0.61 7.75 -7.21
N GLY A 303 0.79 8.63 -6.22
CA GLY A 303 -0.32 9.36 -5.61
C GLY A 303 -1.08 10.28 -6.59
N GLU A 304 -0.39 10.85 -7.57
CA GLU A 304 -1.00 11.72 -8.59
C GLU A 304 -1.87 10.90 -9.57
N ALA A 305 -1.37 9.74 -10.00
CA ALA A 305 -2.15 8.82 -10.84
C ALA A 305 -3.41 8.32 -10.10
N ASN A 306 -3.28 7.96 -8.82
CA ASN A 306 -4.41 7.57 -7.97
C ASN A 306 -5.41 8.73 -7.79
N ALA A 307 -4.91 9.96 -7.62
CA ALA A 307 -5.75 11.13 -7.52
C ALA A 307 -6.66 11.24 -8.75
N VAL A 308 -6.09 11.21 -9.96
CA VAL A 308 -6.86 11.37 -11.19
C VAL A 308 -7.82 10.20 -11.43
N MET A 309 -7.37 8.95 -11.28
CA MET A 309 -8.13 7.79 -11.77
C MET A 309 -9.29 7.34 -10.86
N LEU A 310 -9.24 7.64 -9.57
CA LEU A 310 -10.20 7.11 -8.58
C LEU A 310 -11.67 7.34 -8.96
N PRO A 311 -12.14 8.55 -9.30
CA PRO A 311 -13.55 8.78 -9.63
C PRO A 311 -14.02 7.97 -10.85
N HIS A 312 -13.14 7.79 -11.83
CA HIS A 312 -13.47 7.11 -13.09
C HIS A 312 -13.59 5.60 -12.90
N VAL A 313 -12.70 4.99 -12.11
CA VAL A 313 -12.75 3.54 -11.85
C VAL A 313 -13.90 3.19 -10.89
N LEU A 314 -14.24 4.08 -9.95
CA LEU A 314 -15.45 3.93 -9.13
C LEU A 314 -16.70 3.90 -10.00
N ALA A 315 -16.83 4.84 -10.94
CA ALA A 315 -17.96 4.87 -11.87
C ALA A 315 -18.02 3.61 -12.75
N PHE A 316 -16.86 3.12 -13.22
CA PHE A 316 -16.76 1.91 -14.04
C PHE A 316 -17.27 0.65 -13.33
N ASN A 317 -16.92 0.51 -12.05
CA ASN A 317 -17.27 -0.65 -11.24
C ASN A 317 -18.65 -0.54 -10.57
N ALA A 318 -19.24 0.66 -10.51
CA ALA A 318 -20.44 0.94 -9.70
C ALA A 318 -21.60 -0.04 -9.94
N GLN A 319 -21.85 -0.43 -11.19
CA GLN A 319 -22.95 -1.36 -11.52
C GLN A 319 -22.81 -2.74 -10.86
N GLN A 320 -21.58 -3.22 -10.64
CA GLN A 320 -21.33 -4.55 -10.05
C GLN A 320 -21.31 -4.54 -8.52
N VAL A 321 -21.12 -3.37 -7.91
CA VAL A 321 -20.86 -3.24 -6.47
C VAL A 321 -21.67 -2.12 -5.82
N GLN A 322 -22.82 -1.77 -6.41
CA GLN A 322 -23.62 -0.60 -6.03
C GLN A 322 -23.90 -0.58 -4.52
N THR A 323 -24.35 -1.70 -3.94
CA THR A 323 -24.64 -1.80 -2.50
C THR A 323 -23.43 -1.41 -1.63
N ALA A 324 -22.22 -1.83 -1.99
CA ALA A 324 -21.01 -1.51 -1.22
C ALA A 324 -20.63 -0.03 -1.37
N LEU A 325 -20.80 0.55 -2.56
CA LEU A 325 -20.57 1.97 -2.79
C LEU A 325 -21.63 2.85 -2.12
N ASP A 326 -22.88 2.39 -2.02
CA ASP A 326 -23.95 3.07 -1.29
C ASP A 326 -23.65 3.09 0.22
N GLN A 327 -23.07 2.02 0.76
CA GLN A 327 -22.58 2.01 2.15
C GLN A 327 -21.44 3.00 2.37
N ALA A 328 -20.48 3.09 1.43
CA ALA A 328 -19.41 4.08 1.46
C ALA A 328 -19.97 5.52 1.43
N LEU A 329 -20.96 5.77 0.57
CA LEU A 329 -21.65 7.04 0.49
C LEU A 329 -22.41 7.34 1.80
N ALA A 330 -23.08 6.36 2.40
CA ALA A 330 -23.84 6.54 3.63
C ALA A 330 -22.97 7.02 4.81
N VAL A 331 -21.70 6.60 4.87
CA VAL A 331 -20.74 7.02 5.90
C VAL A 331 -19.92 8.25 5.51
N TRP A 332 -20.10 8.78 4.29
CA TRP A 332 -19.33 9.93 3.81
C TRP A 332 -19.71 11.22 4.57
N PRO A 333 -18.75 11.88 5.25
CA PRO A 333 -19.02 13.10 6.01
C PRO A 333 -19.57 14.24 5.15
N ASP A 334 -20.54 14.97 5.68
CA ASP A 334 -21.09 16.21 5.11
C ASP A 334 -21.68 16.08 3.70
N ARG A 335 -22.01 14.85 3.26
CA ARG A 335 -22.67 14.61 1.97
C ARG A 335 -24.05 15.27 1.90
N GLN A 336 -24.41 15.69 0.69
CA GLN A 336 -25.73 16.20 0.38
C GLN A 336 -26.66 15.07 -0.11
N PRO A 337 -28.00 15.23 -0.05
CA PRO A 337 -28.94 14.19 -0.46
C PRO A 337 -28.80 13.72 -1.93
N HIS A 338 -28.34 14.61 -2.82
CA HIS A 338 -28.17 14.35 -4.25
C HIS A 338 -26.74 13.95 -4.63
N ASP A 339 -25.84 13.86 -3.65
CA ASP A 339 -24.47 13.46 -3.92
C ASP A 339 -24.40 11.97 -4.29
N THR A 340 -23.57 11.69 -5.29
CA THR A 340 -23.05 10.36 -5.55
C THR A 340 -21.68 10.20 -4.88
N LEU A 341 -21.22 8.97 -4.68
CA LEU A 341 -19.86 8.73 -4.18
C LEU A 341 -18.79 9.39 -5.09
N VAL A 342 -19.00 9.35 -6.41
CA VAL A 342 -18.10 9.97 -7.40
C VAL A 342 -18.04 11.48 -7.22
N SER A 343 -19.18 12.16 -7.06
CA SER A 343 -19.20 13.62 -6.83
C SER A 343 -18.61 14.01 -5.48
N CYS A 344 -18.80 13.19 -4.43
CA CYS A 344 -18.15 13.39 -3.13
C CYS A 344 -16.62 13.32 -3.24
N VAL A 345 -16.09 12.29 -3.92
CA VAL A 345 -14.64 12.15 -4.17
C VAL A 345 -14.12 13.34 -4.97
N GLN A 346 -14.82 13.76 -6.03
CA GLN A 346 -14.42 14.91 -6.85
C GLN A 346 -14.43 16.24 -6.07
N THR A 347 -15.40 16.43 -5.19
CA THR A 347 -15.46 17.60 -4.30
C THR A 347 -14.27 17.62 -3.35
N LEU A 348 -13.92 16.45 -2.79
CA LEU A 348 -12.73 16.32 -1.96
C LEU A 348 -11.46 16.62 -2.77
N GLN A 349 -11.30 16.11 -4.00
CA GLN A 349 -10.13 16.43 -4.85
C GLN A 349 -9.95 17.95 -5.03
N VAL A 350 -11.05 18.69 -5.25
CA VAL A 350 -11.03 20.15 -5.35
C VAL A 350 -10.56 20.80 -4.05
N ARG A 351 -11.09 20.35 -2.91
CA ARG A 351 -10.70 20.87 -1.58
C ARG A 351 -9.22 20.63 -1.28
N LEU A 352 -8.69 19.47 -1.67
CA LEU A 352 -7.30 19.09 -1.43
C LEU A 352 -6.31 19.69 -2.46
N LYS A 353 -6.81 20.35 -3.51
CA LYS A 353 -6.01 20.95 -4.59
C LYS A 353 -5.09 19.92 -5.28
N ILE A 354 -5.58 18.71 -5.49
CA ILE A 354 -4.87 17.63 -6.18
C ILE A 354 -5.31 17.52 -7.65
N ALA A 355 -4.49 16.87 -8.48
CA ALA A 355 -4.75 16.73 -9.90
C ALA A 355 -6.04 15.93 -10.16
N ARG A 356 -6.78 16.33 -11.21
CA ARG A 356 -8.06 15.72 -11.61
C ARG A 356 -8.09 15.25 -13.06
N ARG A 357 -7.03 15.52 -13.84
CA ARG A 357 -6.94 15.15 -15.25
C ARG A 357 -5.55 14.68 -15.60
N LEU A 358 -5.45 13.72 -16.52
CA LEU A 358 -4.17 13.18 -16.97
C LEU A 358 -3.32 14.23 -17.68
N ARG A 359 -3.94 15.15 -18.45
CA ARG A 359 -3.22 16.24 -19.12
C ARG A 359 -2.58 17.23 -18.17
N ASP A 360 -3.15 17.41 -16.97
CA ASP A 360 -2.60 18.30 -15.94
C ASP A 360 -1.33 17.70 -15.30
N LEU A 361 -1.09 16.40 -15.48
CA LEU A 361 0.14 15.69 -15.07
C LEU A 361 1.21 15.66 -16.18
N GLY A 362 0.99 16.33 -17.31
CA GLY A 362 1.92 16.34 -18.44
C GLY A 362 1.89 15.07 -19.29
N ILE A 363 0.87 14.22 -19.15
CA ILE A 363 0.72 13.00 -19.94
C ILE A 363 0.22 13.37 -21.34
N ALA A 364 0.95 12.95 -22.38
CA ALA A 364 0.56 13.15 -23.77
C ALA A 364 -0.57 12.17 -24.14
N ARG A 365 -1.55 12.63 -24.93
CA ARG A 365 -2.73 11.81 -25.29
C ARG A 365 -2.34 10.54 -26.05
N GLU A 366 -1.25 10.60 -26.81
CA GLU A 366 -0.72 9.50 -27.60
C GLU A 366 -0.18 8.35 -26.73
N GLN A 367 0.18 8.64 -25.46
CA GLN A 367 0.65 7.61 -24.51
C GLN A 367 -0.48 6.73 -23.98
N LEU A 368 -1.74 7.19 -24.03
CA LEU A 368 -2.88 6.50 -23.41
C LEU A 368 -3.10 5.09 -23.97
N LYS A 369 -2.88 4.90 -25.28
CA LYS A 369 -2.99 3.57 -25.91
C LYS A 369 -1.97 2.59 -25.33
N ALA A 370 -0.72 3.01 -25.15
CA ALA A 370 0.32 2.16 -24.59
C ALA A 370 0.03 1.80 -23.12
N VAL A 371 -0.48 2.76 -22.34
CA VAL A 371 -0.95 2.53 -20.97
C VAL A 371 -2.06 1.49 -20.96
N ALA A 372 -3.08 1.64 -21.80
CA ALA A 372 -4.20 0.71 -21.88
C ALA A 372 -3.77 -0.74 -22.16
N HIS A 373 -2.83 -0.93 -23.09
CA HIS A 373 -2.26 -2.26 -23.36
C HIS A 373 -1.48 -2.84 -22.17
N GLN A 374 -0.71 -2.02 -21.43
CA GLN A 374 0.03 -2.51 -20.27
C GLN A 374 -0.88 -2.91 -19.12
N VAL A 375 -1.97 -2.17 -18.89
CA VAL A 375 -2.96 -2.50 -17.83
C VAL A 375 -3.48 -3.93 -17.98
N MET A 376 -3.60 -4.45 -19.20
CA MET A 376 -4.05 -5.82 -19.43
C MET A 376 -3.14 -6.87 -18.80
N GLY A 377 -1.85 -6.58 -18.55
CA GLY A 377 -0.91 -7.45 -17.86
C GLY A 377 -0.85 -7.25 -16.35
N GLU A 378 -1.63 -6.33 -15.78
CA GLU A 378 -1.59 -6.01 -14.35
C GLU A 378 -2.49 -6.95 -13.54
N ARG A 379 -1.95 -7.49 -12.44
CA ARG A 379 -2.68 -8.43 -11.56
C ARG A 379 -3.97 -7.87 -10.96
N GLY A 380 -4.11 -6.55 -10.87
CA GLY A 380 -5.31 -5.92 -10.31
C GLY A 380 -6.59 -6.28 -11.07
N LEU A 381 -6.48 -6.65 -12.35
CA LEU A 381 -7.62 -7.12 -13.14
C LEU A 381 -8.22 -8.41 -12.56
N TYR A 382 -7.38 -9.28 -11.99
CA TYR A 382 -7.83 -10.54 -11.36
C TYR A 382 -8.76 -10.32 -10.17
N PHE A 383 -8.59 -9.21 -9.45
CA PHE A 383 -9.36 -8.90 -8.24
C PHE A 383 -10.52 -7.94 -8.51
N ASN A 384 -10.69 -7.46 -9.74
CA ASN A 384 -11.72 -6.49 -10.07
C ASN A 384 -13.08 -7.19 -10.28
N PRO A 385 -14.20 -6.62 -9.77
CA PRO A 385 -15.50 -7.27 -9.86
C PRO A 385 -16.07 -7.27 -11.28
N ARG A 386 -15.69 -6.28 -12.09
CA ARG A 386 -15.97 -6.25 -13.52
C ARG A 386 -14.77 -6.79 -14.28
N THR A 387 -14.95 -7.92 -14.96
CA THR A 387 -13.92 -8.49 -15.83
C THR A 387 -13.62 -7.51 -16.97
N VAL A 388 -12.34 -7.27 -17.22
CA VAL A 388 -11.85 -6.50 -18.37
C VAL A 388 -11.12 -7.45 -19.31
N THR A 389 -11.57 -7.54 -20.55
CA THR A 389 -10.96 -8.42 -21.57
C THR A 389 -10.42 -7.65 -22.78
N ASP A 390 -10.78 -6.39 -22.93
CA ASP A 390 -10.39 -5.53 -24.05
C ASP A 390 -9.63 -4.28 -23.56
N PRO A 391 -8.39 -4.01 -24.03
CA PRO A 391 -7.71 -2.75 -23.75
C PRO A 391 -8.50 -1.51 -24.20
N GLY A 392 -9.48 -1.64 -25.11
CA GLY A 392 -10.39 -0.57 -25.50
C GLY A 392 -11.26 -0.03 -24.35
N GLU A 393 -11.65 -0.88 -23.39
CA GLU A 393 -12.37 -0.44 -22.17
C GLU A 393 -11.46 0.42 -21.29
N ILE A 394 -10.19 0.02 -21.15
CA ILE A 394 -9.19 0.79 -20.39
C ILE A 394 -8.90 2.11 -21.07
N LEU A 395 -8.72 2.12 -22.39
CA LEU A 395 -8.49 3.35 -23.16
C LEU A 395 -9.67 4.31 -23.00
N SER A 396 -10.91 3.82 -23.03
CA SER A 396 -12.10 4.64 -22.83
C SER A 396 -12.11 5.31 -21.45
N LEU A 397 -11.67 4.60 -20.39
CA LEU A 397 -11.52 5.18 -19.05
C LEU A 397 -10.42 6.23 -18.98
N LEU A 398 -9.27 6.00 -19.64
CA LEU A 398 -8.19 6.96 -19.73
C LEU A 398 -8.63 8.23 -20.47
N GLU A 399 -9.42 8.09 -21.55
CA GLU A 399 -9.98 9.23 -22.30
C GLU A 399 -10.98 10.03 -21.47
N LEU A 400 -11.78 9.40 -20.62
CA LEU A 400 -12.65 10.11 -19.66
C LEU A 400 -11.87 10.90 -18.61
N ALA A 401 -10.65 10.46 -18.29
CA ALA A 401 -9.76 11.09 -17.32
C ALA A 401 -8.79 12.12 -17.95
N TYR A 402 -8.76 12.26 -19.27
CA TYR A 402 -7.87 13.18 -20.00
C TYR A 402 -8.37 14.62 -19.98
#